data_AF-A0A8X7RC13-F1
#
_entry.id   AF-A0A8X7RC13-F1
#
_cell.length_a   1.000
_cell.length_b   1.000
_cell.length_c   1.000
_cell.angle_alpha   90.00
_cell.angle_beta   90.00
_cell.angle_gamma   90.00
#
_symmetry.space_group_name_H-M   'P 1'
#
loop_
_entity.id
_entity.type
_entity.pdbx_description
1 polymer ?
#
loop_
_entity_poly.entity_id
_entity_poly.type
_entity_poly.pdbx_seq_one_letter_code
_entity_poly.pdbx_strand_id
1 'polypeptide(L)'
;MVTAFETITTSASSGDTPEWYKILKVEPFSHFDTVKQQYRKLALVLHPDKNPYAGCEEGFKLVKEAYEVLEDKVRRSEYDKLRIRIASCGETTTFSTVCWVVGRCISLIGSIWGRV
;
A
#
# COMPACT_ATOMS: atom_id res chain seq x y z
N MET A 1 -11.24 -6.03 -18.16
CA MET A 1 -9.96 -6.61 -17.67
C MET A 1 -9.85 -6.42 -16.17
N VAL A 2 -9.30 -7.41 -15.46
CA VAL A 2 -9.18 -7.47 -13.99
C VAL A 2 -8.40 -6.27 -13.39
N THR A 3 -7.64 -5.57 -14.21
CA THR A 3 -6.78 -4.44 -13.83
C THR A 3 -7.52 -3.22 -13.31
N ALA A 4 -8.66 -2.84 -13.91
CA ALA A 4 -9.43 -1.66 -13.46
C ALA A 4 -10.00 -1.87 -12.05
N PHE A 5 -10.50 -3.08 -11.79
CA PHE A 5 -11.00 -3.46 -10.49
C PHE A 5 -9.89 -3.56 -9.45
N GLU A 6 -8.72 -4.10 -9.81
CA GLU A 6 -7.53 -4.10 -8.93
C GLU A 6 -7.08 -2.69 -8.56
N THR A 7 -7.07 -1.73 -9.50
CA THR A 7 -6.70 -0.34 -9.20
C THR A 7 -7.66 0.31 -8.21
N ILE A 8 -8.96 0.09 -8.37
CA ILE A 8 -10.01 0.63 -7.49
C ILE A 8 -9.97 -0.05 -6.11
N THR A 9 -9.78 -1.37 -6.07
CA THR A 9 -9.70 -2.13 -4.81
C THR A 9 -8.47 -1.75 -4.00
N THR A 10 -7.33 -1.51 -4.68
CA THR A 10 -6.07 -1.11 -4.03
C THR A 10 -6.20 0.24 -3.31
N SER A 11 -6.97 1.19 -3.86
CA SER A 11 -7.20 2.48 -3.21
C SER A 11 -8.07 2.40 -1.94
N ALA A 12 -8.82 1.31 -1.72
CA ALA A 12 -9.73 1.19 -0.59
C ALA A 12 -9.12 0.51 0.66
N SER A 13 -7.99 -0.21 0.52
CA SER A 13 -7.49 -1.13 1.56
C SER A 13 -6.54 -0.54 2.61
N SER A 14 -6.17 0.74 2.53
CA SER A 14 -5.12 1.31 3.38
C SER A 14 -5.44 2.75 3.76
N GLY A 15 -5.65 2.99 5.05
CA GLY A 15 -6.22 4.22 5.63
C GLY A 15 -5.73 5.53 5.01
N ASP A 16 -6.70 6.36 4.66
CA ASP A 16 -6.72 7.81 4.35
C ASP A 16 -5.63 8.40 3.43
N THR A 17 -4.64 7.62 3.02
CA THR A 17 -3.54 8.03 2.15
C THR A 17 -3.52 7.16 0.90
N PRO A 18 -3.70 7.76 -0.29
CA PRO A 18 -3.65 7.01 -1.53
C PRO A 18 -2.23 6.45 -1.75
N GLU A 19 -2.14 5.14 -1.93
CA GLU A 19 -0.89 4.44 -2.20
C GLU A 19 -0.56 4.48 -3.70
N TRP A 20 -0.03 5.63 -4.16
CA TRP A 20 0.29 5.89 -5.57
C TRP A 20 1.21 4.83 -6.21
N TYR A 21 2.18 4.32 -5.44
CA TYR A 21 3.10 3.27 -5.90
C TYR A 21 2.36 1.96 -6.20
N LYS A 22 1.36 1.58 -5.39
CA LYS A 22 0.58 0.35 -5.61
C LYS A 22 -0.40 0.50 -6.78
N ILE A 23 -1.00 1.67 -6.96
CA ILE A 23 -1.90 1.97 -8.10
C ILE A 23 -1.15 1.82 -9.43
N LEU A 24 0.07 2.35 -9.51
CA LEU A 24 0.92 2.23 -10.69
C LEU A 24 1.63 0.87 -10.80
N LYS A 25 1.54 0.01 -9.78
CA LYS A 25 2.26 -1.28 -9.68
C LYS A 25 3.78 -1.13 -9.85
N VAL A 26 4.36 -0.11 -9.20
CA VAL A 26 5.79 0.18 -9.23
C VAL A 26 6.38 0.12 -7.82
N GLU A 27 7.66 -0.25 -7.73
CA GLU A 27 8.38 -0.16 -6.46
C GLU A 27 8.65 1.28 -6.04
N PRO A 28 8.74 1.55 -4.72
CA PRO A 28 9.05 2.89 -4.20
C PRO A 28 10.44 3.39 -4.62
N PHE A 29 11.38 2.50 -4.95
CA PHE A 29 12.73 2.83 -5.40
C PHE A 29 12.85 2.97 -6.93
N SER A 30 11.73 2.92 -7.65
CA SER A 30 11.74 2.91 -9.12
C SER A 30 12.12 4.27 -9.75
N HIS A 31 12.81 4.20 -10.89
CA HIS A 31 13.22 5.38 -11.66
C HIS A 31 12.04 6.04 -12.38
N PHE A 32 12.20 7.32 -12.73
CA PHE A 32 11.18 8.09 -13.47
C PHE A 32 10.81 7.41 -14.81
N ASP A 33 11.79 6.80 -15.48
CA ASP A 33 11.57 6.11 -16.75
C ASP A 33 10.65 4.89 -16.60
N THR A 34 10.80 4.13 -15.52
CA THR A 34 9.95 2.96 -15.25
C THR A 34 8.51 3.37 -14.92
N VAL A 35 8.34 4.47 -14.18
CA VAL A 35 7.01 5.03 -13.87
C VAL A 35 6.31 5.46 -15.16
N LYS A 36 7.02 6.15 -16.06
CA LYS A 36 6.48 6.61 -17.36
C LYS A 36 6.12 5.45 -18.29
N GLN A 37 6.96 4.42 -18.35
CA GLN A 37 6.65 3.22 -19.14
C GLN A 37 5.40 2.51 -18.61
N GLN A 38 5.26 2.40 -17.29
CA GLN A 38 4.14 1.73 -16.66
C GLN A 38 2.83 2.50 -16.85
N TYR A 39 2.87 3.84 -16.72
CA TYR A 39 1.74 4.71 -17.03
C TYR A 39 1.22 4.50 -18.45
N ARG A 40 2.12 4.44 -19.45
CA ARG A 40 1.74 4.19 -20.86
C ARG A 40 1.03 2.85 -21.04
N LYS A 41 1.52 1.79 -20.39
CA LYS A 41 0.89 0.47 -20.45
C LYS A 41 -0.51 0.49 -19.84
N LEU A 42 -0.66 1.11 -18.67
CA LEU A 42 -1.94 1.21 -17.97
C LEU A 42 -2.95 2.07 -18.74
N ALA A 43 -2.51 3.18 -19.34
CA ALA A 43 -3.35 4.04 -20.16
C ALA A 43 -3.94 3.31 -21.38
N LEU A 44 -3.16 2.46 -22.04
CA LEU A 44 -3.64 1.65 -23.17
C LEU A 44 -4.65 0.58 -22.73
N VAL A 45 -4.45 0.00 -21.55
CA VAL A 45 -5.33 -1.03 -20.98
C VAL A 45 -6.64 -0.42 -20.50
N LEU A 46 -6.62 0.78 -19.91
CA LEU A 46 -7.79 1.45 -19.34
C LEU A 46 -8.48 2.41 -20.31
N HIS A 47 -8.04 2.46 -21.57
CA HIS A 47 -8.56 3.42 -22.53
C HIS A 47 -10.08 3.23 -22.75
N PRO A 48 -10.91 4.29 -22.63
CA PRO A 48 -12.37 4.19 -22.67
C PRO A 48 -12.89 3.69 -24.03
N ASP A 49 -12.17 3.97 -25.12
CA ASP A 49 -12.52 3.50 -26.48
C ASP A 49 -12.36 1.98 -26.64
N LYS A 50 -11.39 1.37 -25.95
CA LYS A 50 -11.08 -0.06 -26.10
C LYS A 50 -11.79 -0.93 -25.08
N ASN A 51 -12.19 -0.35 -23.94
CA ASN A 51 -12.72 -1.09 -22.79
C ASN A 51 -13.88 -0.31 -22.14
N PRO A 52 -15.11 -0.46 -22.64
CA PRO A 52 -16.30 0.19 -22.09
C PRO A 52 -16.82 -0.55 -20.84
N TYR A 53 -15.99 -0.67 -19.79
CA TYR A 53 -16.40 -1.23 -18.50
C TYR A 53 -16.66 -0.12 -17.49
N ALA A 54 -17.70 -0.29 -16.67
CA ALA A 54 -17.93 0.57 -15.52
C ALA A 54 -16.72 0.50 -14.57
N GLY A 55 -16.06 1.63 -14.33
CA GLY A 55 -14.84 1.73 -13.52
C GLY A 55 -13.53 1.90 -14.31
N CYS A 56 -13.51 1.76 -15.65
CA CYS A 56 -12.32 2.09 -16.44
C CYS A 56 -11.97 3.58 -16.38
N GLU A 57 -12.98 4.45 -16.44
CA GLU A 57 -12.82 5.90 -16.29
C GLU A 57 -12.27 6.29 -14.92
N GLU A 58 -12.84 5.71 -13.86
CA GLU A 58 -12.42 5.96 -12.47
C GLU A 58 -10.98 5.49 -12.24
N GLY A 59 -10.64 4.27 -12.67
CA GLY A 59 -9.28 3.75 -12.59
C GLY A 59 -8.28 4.58 -13.39
N PHE A 60 -8.68 5.07 -14.57
CA PHE A 60 -7.82 5.94 -15.38
C PHE A 60 -7.54 7.28 -14.70
N LYS A 61 -8.54 7.87 -14.06
CA LYS A 61 -8.38 9.11 -13.29
C LYS A 61 -7.40 8.93 -12.13
N LEU A 62 -7.53 7.83 -11.37
CA LEU A 62 -6.62 7.50 -10.27
C LEU A 62 -5.17 7.30 -10.76
N VAL A 63 -4.98 6.59 -11.89
CA VAL A 63 -3.66 6.37 -12.48
C VAL A 63 -3.02 7.69 -12.95
N LYS A 64 -3.83 8.61 -13.48
CA LYS A 64 -3.36 9.94 -13.90
C LYS A 64 -2.90 10.78 -12.70
N GLU A 65 -3.70 10.85 -11.65
CA GLU A 65 -3.36 11.58 -10.42
C GLU A 65 -2.08 11.00 -9.77
N ALA A 66 -1.95 9.67 -9.73
CA ALA A 66 -0.74 9.00 -9.25
C ALA A 66 0.51 9.41 -10.04
N TYR A 67 0.39 9.47 -11.37
CA TYR A 67 1.50 9.84 -12.24
C TYR A 67 1.94 11.30 -12.03
N GLU A 68 0.99 12.24 -11.92
CA GLU A 68 1.28 13.66 -11.67
C GLU A 68 2.04 13.86 -10.34
N VAL A 69 1.70 13.10 -9.30
CA VAL A 69 2.41 13.17 -8.00
C VAL A 69 3.81 12.58 -8.08
N LEU A 70 4.01 11.49 -8.83
CA LEU A 70 5.31 10.81 -8.91
C LEU A 70 6.26 11.43 -9.95
N GLU A 71 5.77 12.11 -10.98
CA GLU A 71 6.62 12.78 -11.99
C GLU A 71 7.41 13.94 -11.37
N ASP A 72 6.78 14.69 -10.47
CA ASP A 72 7.41 15.82 -9.80
C ASP A 72 8.29 15.38 -8.62
N LYS A 73 9.58 15.70 -8.68
CA LYS A 73 10.55 15.42 -7.60
C LYS A 73 10.14 16.04 -6.27
N VAL A 74 9.57 17.25 -6.31
CA VAL A 74 9.12 17.98 -5.12
C VAL A 74 7.94 17.25 -4.46
N ARG A 75 6.91 16.95 -5.24
CA ARG A 75 5.69 16.26 -4.77
C ARG A 75 6.01 14.85 -4.26
N ARG A 76 6.91 14.12 -4.94
CA ARG A 76 7.40 12.81 -4.48
C ARG A 76 8.08 12.91 -3.10
N SER A 77 8.94 13.91 -2.92
CA SER A 77 9.63 14.11 -1.64
C SER A 77 8.68 14.48 -0.50
N GLU A 78 7.64 15.26 -0.78
CA GLU A 78 6.59 15.59 0.19
C GLU A 78 5.76 14.37 0.55
N TYR A 79 5.39 13.55 -0.43
CA TYR A 79 4.66 12.30 -0.22
C TYR A 79 5.45 11.31 0.65
N ASP A 80 6.74 11.11 0.35
CA ASP A 80 7.59 10.21 1.14
C ASP A 80 7.77 10.72 2.58
N LYS A 81 7.90 12.04 2.77
CA LYS A 81 7.93 12.67 4.11
C LYS A 81 6.61 12.45 4.87
N LEU A 82 5.46 12.65 4.22
CA LEU A 82 4.15 12.44 4.83
C LEU A 82 3.96 10.98 5.24
N ARG A 83 4.35 10.03 4.39
CA ARG A 83 4.29 8.60 4.67
C ARG A 83 5.14 8.21 5.89
N ILE A 84 6.36 8.74 6.00
CA ILE A 84 7.23 8.49 7.16
C ILE A 84 6.64 9.11 8.44
N ARG A 85 6.06 10.32 8.36
CA ARG A 85 5.40 10.99 9.50
C ARG A 85 4.18 10.25 10.03
N ILE A 86 3.41 9.64 9.14
CA ILE A 86 2.25 8.81 9.53
C ILE A 86 2.74 7.52 10.20
N ALA A 87 3.79 6.89 9.67
CA ALA A 87 4.41 5.72 10.29
C ALA A 87 5.04 6.03 11.67
N SER A 88 5.59 7.23 11.87
CA SER A 88 6.14 7.65 13.17
C SER A 88 5.08 8.00 14.23
N CYS A 89 3.80 8.02 13.87
CA CYS A 89 2.67 8.21 14.80
C CYS A 89 1.95 6.88 15.11
N GLY A 90 2.60 5.75 14.82
CA GLY A 90 2.12 4.40 15.11
C GLY A 90 2.84 3.73 16.27
N GLU A 91 3.43 4.49 17.19
CA GLU A 91 3.90 3.93 18.45
C GLU A 91 2.69 3.57 19.31
N THR A 92 2.44 2.27 19.38
CA THR A 92 1.50 1.56 20.24
C THR A 92 1.59 2.08 21.68
N THR A 93 0.78 3.09 22.01
CA THR A 93 0.49 3.45 23.39
C THR A 93 -0.94 3.03 23.71
N THR A 94 -1.11 1.73 23.93
CA THR A 94 -2.08 1.18 24.88
C THR A 94 -1.41 -0.06 25.48
N PHE A 95 -0.70 0.07 26.60
CA PHE A 95 -1.33 -0.02 27.91
C PHE A 95 -2.34 -1.18 27.97
N SER A 96 -1.84 -2.40 27.85
CA SER A 96 -2.42 -3.54 28.54
C SER A 96 -1.29 -4.45 29.03
N THR A 97 -1.21 -4.54 30.36
CA THR A 97 -0.54 -5.59 31.13
C THR A 97 0.97 -5.40 31.40
N VAL A 98 1.24 -4.72 32.52
CA VAL A 98 2.03 -5.33 33.62
C VAL A 98 2.32 -6.83 33.41
N CYS A 99 3.49 -7.17 32.88
CA CYS A 99 4.04 -8.54 32.93
C CYS A 99 5.58 -8.53 33.06
N TRP A 100 6.12 -7.55 33.80
CA TRP A 100 7.53 -7.56 34.24
C TRP A 100 7.70 -7.17 35.73
N VAL A 101 6.61 -7.08 36.51
CA VAL A 101 6.66 -6.75 37.96
C VAL A 101 6.09 -7.87 38.87
N VAL A 102 5.86 -9.08 38.36
CA VAL A 102 5.88 -10.27 39.21
C VAL A 102 6.54 -11.40 38.43
N GLY A 103 7.77 -11.75 38.82
CA GLY A 103 8.38 -13.01 38.43
C GLY A 103 7.59 -14.17 39.03
N ARG A 104 6.64 -14.73 38.28
CA ARG A 104 6.08 -16.07 38.51
C ARG A 104 5.25 -16.52 37.30
N CYS A 105 5.48 -17.76 36.88
CA CYS A 105 4.62 -18.61 36.04
C CYS A 105 4.74 -18.50 34.51
N ILE A 106 5.79 -19.10 33.95
CA ILE A 106 5.70 -20.03 32.80
C ILE A 106 6.60 -21.22 33.13
N SER A 107 6.01 -22.24 33.74
CA SER A 107 6.57 -23.59 33.77
C SER A 107 5.40 -24.51 34.06
N LEU A 108 4.64 -24.86 33.03
CA LEU A 108 3.79 -26.05 32.97
C LEU A 108 3.12 -26.08 31.59
N ILE A 109 3.71 -26.80 30.64
CA ILE A 109 3.10 -27.54 29.52
C ILE A 109 4.29 -28.06 28.70
N GLY A 110 4.80 -29.21 29.10
CA GLY A 110 5.98 -29.83 28.48
C GLY A 110 6.31 -31.21 29.03
N SER A 111 5.34 -31.96 29.54
CA SER A 111 5.61 -33.28 30.15
C SER A 111 4.51 -34.32 29.91
N ILE A 112 3.89 -34.36 28.72
CA ILE A 112 3.15 -35.54 28.25
C ILE A 112 3.45 -35.74 26.76
N TRP A 113 4.60 -36.35 26.47
CA TRP A 113 4.75 -37.30 25.36
C TRP A 113 6.06 -38.09 25.54
N GLY A 114 5.93 -39.29 26.08
CA GLY A 114 7.05 -40.18 26.40
C GLY A 114 6.55 -41.53 26.91
N ARG A 115 5.90 -42.28 26.02
CA ARG A 115 5.51 -43.68 26.23
C ARG A 115 5.47 -44.40 24.88
N VAL A 116 6.53 -45.14 24.55
CA VAL A 116 6.62 -46.48 23.95
C VAL A 116 8.09 -46.87 23.95
#